data_AF-A0A443IK76-F1
#
_entry.id   AF-A0A443IK76-F1
#
_cell.length_a   1.000
_cell.length_b   1.000
_cell.length_c   1.000
_cell.angle_alpha   90.00
_cell.angle_beta   90.00
_cell.angle_gamma   90.00
#
_symmetry.space_group_name_H-M   'P 1'
#
loop_
_entity.id
_entity.type
_entity.pdbx_description
1 polymer ?
#
loop_
_entity_poly.entity_id
_entity_poly.type
_entity_poly.pdbx_seq_one_letter_code
_entity_poly.pdbx_strand_id
1 'polypeptide(L)'
;MADDRGLSKASLTGQPLDVVCQRLSEALAPANGDADRIRESIDQAMIEVLGEEAFDPRRLDDETIQRILGEYLSQAVFQEVVEEVGGSWANGTATSTPEAEGALLETIRAVVEVNLGPKLEGKSNIAQKDIREFMRETINEVWATWEEYGE
;
A
#
# COMPACT_ATOMS: atom_id res chain seq x y z
N MET A 1 -22.94 0.05 -15.47
CA MET A 1 -22.22 1.33 -15.50
C MET A 1 -20.84 1.02 -14.95
N ALA A 2 -19.81 1.07 -15.80
CA ALA A 2 -18.47 0.71 -15.39
C ALA A 2 -17.99 1.74 -14.36
N ASP A 3 -17.68 1.21 -13.20
CA ASP A 3 -17.26 1.92 -12.00
C ASP A 3 -15.88 2.55 -12.28
N ASP A 4 -15.88 3.83 -12.66
CA ASP A 4 -14.67 4.65 -12.81
C ASP A 4 -14.19 5.11 -11.42
N ARG A 5 -14.02 4.17 -10.47
CA ARG A 5 -13.43 4.43 -9.15
C ARG A 5 -11.91 4.48 -9.26
N GLY A 6 -11.42 5.35 -10.13
CA GLY A 6 -10.00 5.65 -10.20
C GLY A 6 -9.56 6.58 -9.07
N LEU A 7 -8.31 6.44 -8.64
CA LEU A 7 -7.64 7.37 -7.75
C LEU A 7 -7.07 8.52 -8.57
N SER A 8 -7.72 9.68 -8.49
CA SER A 8 -7.24 10.91 -9.11
C SER A 8 -6.51 11.78 -8.09
N LYS A 9 -5.34 12.31 -8.46
CA LYS A 9 -4.57 13.24 -7.62
C LYS A 9 -5.39 14.46 -7.19
N ALA A 10 -6.08 15.08 -8.15
CA ALA A 10 -6.95 16.23 -7.89
C ALA A 10 -8.10 15.90 -6.92
N SER A 11 -8.48 14.64 -6.80
CA SER A 11 -9.49 14.18 -5.85
C SER A 11 -8.97 14.01 -4.43
N LEU A 12 -7.66 14.06 -4.20
CA LEU A 12 -7.06 13.91 -2.87
C LEU A 12 -6.49 15.24 -2.34
N THR A 13 -5.85 16.03 -3.19
CA THR A 13 -5.16 17.27 -2.78
C THR A 13 -6.11 18.25 -2.06
N GLY A 14 -5.69 18.73 -0.89
CA GLY A 14 -6.44 19.71 -0.09
C GLY A 14 -7.68 19.17 0.60
N GLN A 15 -7.94 17.86 0.52
CA GLN A 15 -9.03 17.21 1.24
C GLN A 15 -8.63 16.95 2.71
N PRO A 16 -9.60 16.91 3.64
CA PRO A 16 -9.34 16.50 5.02
C PRO A 16 -8.91 15.02 5.08
N LEU A 17 -8.11 14.68 6.10
CA LEU A 17 -7.55 13.34 6.32
C LEU A 17 -8.59 12.23 6.15
N ASP A 18 -9.75 12.39 6.80
CA ASP A 18 -10.84 11.42 6.78
C ASP A 18 -11.36 11.12 5.37
N VAL A 19 -11.46 12.16 4.53
CA VAL A 19 -11.93 12.04 3.14
C VAL A 19 -10.85 11.41 2.26
N VAL A 20 -9.59 11.73 2.48
CA VAL A 20 -8.45 11.08 1.80
C VAL A 20 -8.43 9.59 2.14
N CYS A 21 -8.56 9.27 3.42
CA CYS A 21 -8.60 7.92 3.97
C CYS A 21 -9.76 7.10 3.36
N GLN A 22 -10.96 7.69 3.34
CA GLN A 22 -12.13 7.08 2.74
C GLN A 22 -11.92 6.80 1.24
N ARG A 23 -11.46 7.79 0.46
CA ARG A 23 -11.27 7.62 -0.99
C ARG A 23 -10.19 6.60 -1.34
N LEU A 24 -9.10 6.59 -0.56
CA LEU A 24 -8.07 5.56 -0.67
C LEU A 24 -8.67 4.19 -0.38
N SER A 25 -9.39 4.03 0.73
CA SER A 25 -10.00 2.74 1.09
C SER A 25 -10.98 2.24 0.03
N GLU A 26 -11.84 3.09 -0.53
CA GLU A 26 -12.81 2.71 -1.56
C GLU A 26 -12.14 2.31 -2.89
N ALA A 27 -11.07 3.01 -3.27
CA ALA A 27 -10.35 2.73 -4.50
C ALA A 27 -9.43 1.51 -4.38
N LEU A 28 -8.99 1.19 -3.17
CA LEU A 28 -8.02 0.13 -2.90
C LEU A 28 -8.69 -1.15 -2.38
N ALA A 29 -9.91 -1.06 -1.86
CA ALA A 29 -10.67 -2.22 -1.42
C ALA A 29 -11.01 -3.16 -2.58
N PRO A 30 -10.66 -4.46 -2.49
CA PRO A 30 -11.23 -5.44 -3.39
C PRO A 30 -12.75 -5.50 -3.15
N ALA A 31 -13.51 -5.93 -4.16
CA ALA A 31 -14.98 -5.99 -4.09
C ALA A 31 -15.54 -6.83 -2.91
N ASN A 32 -14.69 -7.63 -2.25
CA ASN A 32 -14.98 -8.47 -1.08
C ASN A 32 -14.05 -8.18 0.12
N GLY A 33 -13.23 -7.13 0.07
CA GLY A 33 -12.31 -6.80 1.17
C GLY A 33 -13.00 -6.04 2.31
N ASP A 34 -12.51 -6.23 3.53
CA ASP A 34 -12.92 -5.45 4.69
C ASP A 34 -12.42 -4.00 4.54
N ALA A 35 -13.31 -3.12 4.06
CA ALA A 35 -13.01 -1.70 3.89
C ALA A 35 -12.63 -1.01 5.20
N ASP A 36 -13.13 -1.51 6.35
CA ASP A 36 -12.76 -1.06 7.69
C ASP A 36 -11.29 -1.34 7.98
N ARG A 37 -10.84 -2.58 7.74
CA ARG A 37 -9.43 -2.99 7.90
C ARG A 37 -8.50 -2.17 7.01
N ILE A 38 -8.91 -1.93 5.77
CA ILE A 38 -8.15 -1.11 4.81
C ILE A 38 -8.04 0.33 5.30
N ARG A 39 -9.13 0.89 5.85
CA ARG A 39 -9.13 2.24 6.44
C ARG A 39 -8.17 2.32 7.62
N GLU A 40 -8.15 1.34 8.50
CA GLU A 40 -7.22 1.28 9.64
C GLU A 40 -5.75 1.26 9.16
N SER A 41 -5.43 0.46 8.14
CA SER A 41 -4.07 0.44 7.56
C SER A 41 -3.68 1.78 6.92
N ILE A 42 -4.62 2.46 6.24
CA ILE A 42 -4.38 3.79 5.67
C ILE A 42 -4.16 4.81 6.79
N ASP A 43 -4.95 4.76 7.87
CA ASP A 43 -4.78 5.64 9.03
C ASP A 43 -3.38 5.49 9.64
N GLN A 44 -2.94 4.25 9.84
CA GLN A 44 -1.60 3.96 10.34
C GLN A 44 -0.49 4.45 9.39
N ALA A 45 -0.66 4.24 8.08
CA ALA A 45 0.28 4.75 7.06
C ALA A 45 0.38 6.28 7.09
N MET A 46 -0.74 6.97 7.31
CA MET A 46 -0.75 8.43 7.40
C MET A 46 -0.08 8.93 8.67
N ILE A 47 -0.24 8.23 9.80
CA ILE A 47 0.48 8.55 11.04
C ILE A 47 1.99 8.36 10.85
N GLU A 48 2.43 7.28 10.22
CA GLU A 48 3.85 7.02 9.91
C GLU A 48 4.45 8.11 9.01
N VAL A 49 3.71 8.55 7.98
CA VAL A 49 4.22 9.51 6.99
C VAL A 49 4.14 10.96 7.47
N LEU A 50 3.05 11.34 8.16
CA LEU A 50 2.75 12.71 8.56
C LEU A 50 3.13 13.03 10.02
N GLY A 51 3.34 12.00 10.84
CA GLY A 51 3.57 12.13 12.28
C GLY A 51 2.29 12.42 13.07
N GLU A 52 2.41 12.48 14.39
CA GLU A 52 1.30 12.72 15.33
C GLU A 52 0.80 14.19 15.36
N GLU A 53 1.34 15.07 14.51
CA GLU A 53 0.93 16.47 14.46
C GLU A 53 -0.45 16.65 13.79
N ALA A 54 -1.16 17.73 14.13
CA ALA A 54 -2.46 18.04 13.54
C ALA A 54 -2.36 18.09 12.01
N PHE A 55 -3.09 17.19 11.34
CA PHE A 55 -3.10 17.08 9.89
C PHE A 55 -3.38 18.42 9.21
N ASP A 56 -2.42 18.90 8.41
CA ASP A 56 -2.59 20.06 7.56
C ASP A 56 -2.89 19.62 6.12
N PRO A 57 -4.10 19.84 5.58
CA PRO A 57 -4.48 19.42 4.24
C PRO A 57 -3.66 20.08 3.12
N ARG A 58 -2.93 21.16 3.42
CA ARG A 58 -2.05 21.86 2.47
C ARG A 58 -0.69 21.18 2.36
N ARG A 59 -0.33 20.32 3.33
CA ARG A 59 0.83 19.42 3.23
C ARG A 59 0.54 18.18 2.38
N LEU A 60 -0.68 18.00 1.88
CA LEU A 60 -1.03 16.91 0.97
C LEU A 60 -0.61 17.24 -0.49
N ASP A 61 0.68 17.51 -0.66
CA ASP A 61 1.34 17.67 -1.96
C ASP A 61 1.60 16.32 -2.63
N ASP A 62 2.14 16.35 -3.86
CA ASP A 62 2.30 15.14 -4.66
C ASP A 62 3.23 14.13 -4.01
N GLU A 63 4.36 14.59 -3.47
CA GLU A 63 5.34 13.74 -2.82
C GLU A 63 4.74 13.08 -1.58
N THR A 64 3.94 13.82 -0.81
CA THR A 64 3.23 13.28 0.35
C THR A 64 2.18 12.24 -0.03
N ILE A 65 1.40 12.48 -1.09
CA ILE A 65 0.43 11.50 -1.61
C ILE A 65 1.13 10.23 -2.09
N GLN A 66 2.25 10.37 -2.80
CA GLN A 66 3.04 9.22 -3.27
C GLN A 66 3.56 8.39 -2.09
N ARG A 67 4.06 9.04 -1.03
CA ARG A 67 4.53 8.36 0.18
C ARG A 67 3.40 7.62 0.91
N ILE A 68 2.22 8.24 1.07
CA ILE A 68 1.05 7.59 1.69
C ILE A 68 0.61 6.37 0.86
N LEU A 69 0.54 6.52 -0.47
CA LEU A 69 0.20 5.42 -1.37
C LEU A 69 1.22 4.29 -1.29
N GLY A 70 2.52 4.62 -1.28
CA GLY A 70 3.60 3.64 -1.17
C GLY A 70 3.54 2.87 0.15
N GLU A 71 3.34 3.58 1.26
CA GLU A 71 3.22 2.96 2.57
C GLU A 71 1.99 2.03 2.65
N TYR A 72 0.83 2.50 2.20
CA TYR A 72 -0.37 1.68 2.14
C TYR A 72 -0.18 0.42 1.27
N LEU A 73 0.34 0.59 0.05
CA LEU A 73 0.54 -0.53 -0.88
C LEU A 73 1.52 -1.53 -0.30
N SER A 74 2.52 -1.06 0.43
CA SER A 74 3.48 -1.92 1.13
C SER A 74 2.81 -2.74 2.23
N GLN A 75 1.99 -2.10 3.06
CA GLN A 75 1.22 -2.80 4.10
C GLN A 75 0.23 -3.81 3.49
N ALA A 76 -0.48 -3.43 2.42
CA ALA A 76 -1.43 -4.31 1.75
C ALA A 76 -0.75 -5.55 1.14
N VAL A 77 0.38 -5.36 0.47
CA VAL A 77 1.20 -6.46 -0.08
C VAL A 77 1.74 -7.33 1.05
N PHE A 78 2.22 -6.73 2.15
CA PHE A 78 2.69 -7.49 3.32
C PHE A 78 1.58 -8.35 3.91
N GLN A 79 0.36 -7.82 4.06
CA GLN A 79 -0.79 -8.59 4.54
C GLN A 79 -1.15 -9.73 3.58
N GLU A 80 -1.21 -9.48 2.27
CA GLU A 80 -1.48 -10.53 1.27
C GLU A 80 -0.40 -11.61 1.29
N VAL A 81 0.88 -11.23 1.36
CA VAL A 81 2.00 -12.17 1.48
C VAL A 81 1.86 -12.96 2.76
N VAL A 82 1.73 -12.33 3.94
CA VAL A 82 1.58 -13.02 5.23
C VAL A 82 0.35 -13.94 5.26
N GLU A 83 -0.77 -13.55 4.65
CA GLU A 83 -1.97 -14.40 4.55
C GLU A 83 -1.75 -15.59 3.59
N GLU A 84 -1.08 -15.38 2.46
CA GLU A 84 -0.71 -16.43 1.50
C GLU A 84 0.32 -17.41 2.09
N VAL A 85 1.31 -16.91 2.83
CA VAL A 85 2.27 -17.73 3.56
C VAL A 85 1.77 -18.22 4.91
N GLY A 86 0.56 -17.84 5.34
CA GLY A 86 -0.05 -18.19 6.63
C GLY A 86 -0.15 -19.69 6.88
N GLY A 87 -0.07 -20.52 5.83
CA GLY A 87 0.08 -21.98 5.96
C GLY A 87 1.51 -22.47 6.26
N SER A 88 2.55 -21.75 5.83
CA SER A 88 3.97 -22.11 6.00
C SER A 88 4.63 -21.44 7.21
N TRP A 89 4.23 -20.20 7.56
CA TRP A 89 4.75 -19.46 8.72
C TRP A 89 4.20 -20.02 10.04
N ALA A 90 2.96 -20.55 10.03
CA ALA A 90 2.32 -21.16 11.19
C ALA A 90 3.07 -22.40 11.75
N ASN A 91 4.01 -22.98 10.99
CA ASN A 91 4.84 -24.11 11.45
C ASN A 91 6.10 -23.71 12.24
N GLY A 92 6.30 -22.42 12.53
CA GLY A 92 7.32 -21.98 13.49
C GLY A 92 8.76 -22.27 13.06
N THR A 93 9.06 -22.21 11.76
CA THR A 93 10.45 -22.07 11.31
C THR A 93 10.98 -20.69 11.69
N ALA A 94 12.31 -20.56 11.86
CA ALA A 94 13.04 -19.37 12.34
C ALA A 94 12.83 -18.06 11.53
N THR A 95 11.95 -18.08 10.54
CA THR A 95 11.61 -17.00 9.61
C THR A 95 10.36 -16.21 10.03
N SER A 96 9.62 -16.63 11.06
CA SER A 96 8.44 -15.90 11.59
C SER A 96 8.74 -15.12 12.87
N THR A 97 9.91 -14.48 12.93
CA THR A 97 10.24 -13.54 14.00
C THR A 97 9.83 -12.12 13.62
N PRO A 98 9.56 -11.24 14.58
CA PRO A 98 9.28 -9.82 14.31
C PRO A 98 10.42 -9.15 13.50
N GLU A 99 11.65 -9.66 13.65
CA GLU A 99 12.81 -9.22 12.85
C GLU A 99 12.68 -9.61 11.37
N ALA A 100 12.21 -10.82 11.08
CA ALA A 100 11.98 -11.28 9.72
C ALA A 100 10.74 -10.63 9.08
N GLU A 101 9.69 -10.38 9.88
CA GLU A 101 8.52 -9.58 9.45
C GLU A 101 8.94 -8.15 9.08
N GLY A 102 9.79 -7.53 9.90
CA GLY A 102 10.36 -6.22 9.62
C GLY A 102 11.18 -6.21 8.33
N ALA A 103 12.09 -7.17 8.15
CA ALA A 103 12.91 -7.28 6.94
C ALA A 103 12.08 -7.53 5.66
N LEU A 104 11.01 -8.34 5.76
CA LEU A 104 10.08 -8.55 4.67
C LEU A 104 9.34 -7.25 4.33
N LEU A 105 8.83 -6.53 5.34
CA LEU A 105 8.15 -5.25 5.14
C LEU A 105 9.08 -4.20 4.51
N GLU A 106 10.35 -4.11 4.93
CA GLU A 106 11.34 -3.23 4.32
C GLU A 106 11.62 -3.58 2.86
N THR A 107 11.71 -4.88 2.54
CA THR A 107 11.87 -5.35 1.16
C THR A 107 10.68 -4.94 0.31
N ILE A 108 9.46 -5.15 0.82
CA ILE A 108 8.23 -4.74 0.15
C ILE A 108 8.20 -3.22 -0.07
N ARG A 109 8.55 -2.42 0.95
CA ARG A 109 8.64 -0.95 0.83
C ARG A 109 9.60 -0.52 -0.28
N ALA A 110 10.78 -1.14 -0.37
CA ALA A 110 11.75 -0.86 -1.42
C ALA A 110 11.22 -1.19 -2.82
N VAL A 111 10.60 -2.36 -2.99
CA VAL A 111 9.99 -2.78 -4.26
C VAL A 111 8.86 -1.83 -4.66
N VAL A 112 7.98 -1.48 -3.72
CA VAL A 112 6.87 -0.55 -3.96
C VAL A 112 7.40 0.82 -4.35
N GLU A 113 8.39 1.38 -3.65
CA GLU A 113 8.97 2.69 -3.95
C GLU A 113 9.53 2.76 -5.39
N VAL A 114 10.31 1.75 -5.78
CA VAL A 114 10.92 1.66 -7.12
C VAL A 114 9.88 1.58 -8.23
N ASN A 115 8.79 0.83 -8.01
CA ASN A 115 7.80 0.57 -9.04
C ASN A 115 6.65 1.60 -9.07
N LEU A 116 6.38 2.27 -7.95
CA LEU A 116 5.24 3.18 -7.81
C LEU A 116 5.48 4.49 -8.55
N GLY A 117 6.64 5.12 -8.36
CA GLY A 117 7.02 6.38 -9.03
C GLY A 117 6.74 6.40 -10.54
N PRO A 118 7.28 5.45 -11.34
CA PRO A 118 7.04 5.41 -12.78
C PRO A 118 5.58 5.10 -13.17
N LYS A 119 4.81 4.39 -12.32
CA LYS A 119 3.38 4.15 -12.59
C LYS A 119 2.51 5.38 -12.31
N LEU A 120 2.98 6.31 -11.48
CA LEU A 120 2.32 7.58 -11.15
C LEU A 120 2.74 8.73 -12.07
N GLU A 121 3.94 8.65 -12.65
CA GLU A 121 4.48 9.70 -13.52
C GLU A 121 3.54 10.00 -14.70
N GLY A 122 3.11 11.25 -14.82
CA GLY A 122 2.26 11.73 -15.91
C GLY A 122 0.79 11.27 -15.85
N LYS A 123 0.38 10.43 -14.89
CA LYS A 123 -1.01 9.99 -14.75
C LYS A 123 -1.79 10.91 -13.80
N SER A 124 -2.87 11.52 -14.32
CA SER A 124 -3.79 12.33 -13.50
C SER A 124 -4.82 11.49 -12.74
N ASN A 125 -5.05 10.25 -13.21
CA ASN A 125 -5.96 9.28 -12.63
C ASN A 125 -5.38 7.87 -12.80
N ILE A 126 -5.51 7.03 -11.78
CA ILE A 126 -5.09 5.63 -11.80
C ILE A 126 -6.35 4.79 -11.64
N ALA A 127 -6.66 3.92 -12.60
CA ALA A 127 -7.83 3.07 -12.43
C ALA A 127 -7.54 2.00 -11.37
N GLN A 128 -8.57 1.60 -10.61
CA GLN A 128 -8.46 0.50 -9.64
C GLN A 128 -7.91 -0.80 -10.26
N LYS A 129 -8.14 -1.04 -11.55
CA LYS A 129 -7.55 -2.18 -12.28
C LYS A 129 -6.02 -2.08 -12.34
N ASP A 130 -5.47 -0.91 -12.65
CA ASP A 130 -4.03 -0.67 -12.68
C ASP A 130 -3.40 -0.83 -11.29
N ILE A 131 -4.10 -0.41 -10.22
CA ILE A 131 -3.62 -0.59 -8.85
C ILE A 131 -3.58 -2.08 -8.48
N ARG A 132 -4.60 -2.85 -8.87
CA ARG A 132 -4.61 -4.31 -8.65
C ARG A 132 -3.54 -5.05 -9.45
N GLU A 133 -3.30 -4.64 -10.70
CA GLU A 133 -2.20 -5.18 -11.48
C GLU A 133 -0.85 -4.86 -10.83
N PHE A 134 -0.64 -3.61 -10.39
CA PHE A 134 0.55 -3.24 -9.63
C PHE A 134 0.74 -4.10 -8.38
N MET A 135 -0.28 -4.24 -7.52
CA MET A 135 -0.17 -5.06 -6.30
C MET A 135 0.24 -6.50 -6.63
N ARG A 136 -0.34 -7.10 -7.67
CA ARG A 136 0.03 -8.45 -8.10
C ARG A 136 1.47 -8.52 -8.62
N GLU A 137 1.90 -7.56 -9.44
CA GLU A 137 3.28 -7.49 -9.94
C GLU A 137 4.26 -7.36 -8.77
N THR A 138 3.99 -6.45 -7.84
CA THR A 138 4.79 -6.24 -6.62
C THR A 138 4.87 -7.51 -5.77
N ILE A 139 3.77 -8.24 -5.56
CA ILE A 139 3.80 -9.52 -4.81
C ILE A 139 4.75 -10.51 -5.49
N ASN A 140 4.67 -10.67 -6.81
CA ASN A 140 5.57 -11.58 -7.54
C ASN A 140 7.05 -11.14 -7.44
N GLU A 141 7.32 -9.84 -7.52
CA GLU A 141 8.67 -9.31 -7.41
C GLU A 141 9.26 -9.44 -5.99
N VAL A 142 8.43 -9.23 -4.97
CA VAL A 142 8.78 -9.48 -3.57
C VAL A 142 9.14 -10.95 -3.37
N TRP A 143 8.34 -11.87 -3.91
CA TRP A 143 8.64 -13.31 -3.86
C TRP A 143 9.96 -13.64 -4.55
N ALA A 144 10.17 -13.16 -5.78
CA ALA A 144 11.42 -13.40 -6.51
C ALA A 144 12.64 -12.85 -5.74
N THR A 145 12.51 -11.66 -5.16
CA THR A 145 13.56 -11.06 -4.33
C THR A 145 13.81 -11.88 -3.08
N TRP A 146 12.75 -12.30 -2.39
CA TRP A 146 12.85 -13.07 -1.15
C TRP A 146 13.44 -14.47 -1.36
N GLU A 147 13.08 -15.15 -2.46
CA GLU A 147 13.69 -16.42 -2.86
C GLU A 147 15.18 -16.25 -3.17
N GLU A 148 15.58 -15.14 -3.82
CA GLU A 148 16.98 -14.83 -4.11
C GLU A 148 17.82 -14.57 -2.84
N TYR A 149 17.20 -14.00 -1.79
CA TYR A 149 17.83 -13.86 -0.47
C TYR A 149 17.92 -15.18 0.33
N GLY A 150 17.18 -16.20 -0.08
CA GLY A 150 17.06 -17.50 0.60
C GLY A 150 18.03 -18.59 0.14
N GLU A 151 18.91 -18.33 -0.84
CA GLU A 151 19.96 -19.24 -1.32
C GLU A 151 21.37 -18.92 -0.80
#